data_AF-A0A1G6E4J4-F1
#
_entry.id   AF-A0A1G6E4J4-F1
#
_cell.length_a   1.000
_cell.length_b   1.000
_cell.length_c   1.000
_cell.angle_alpha   90.00
_cell.angle_beta   90.00
_cell.angle_gamma   90.00
#
_symmetry.space_group_name_H-M   'P 1'
#
loop_
_entity.id
_entity.type
_entity.pdbx_description
1 polymer ?
#
loop_
_entity_poly.entity_id
_entity_poly.type
_entity_poly.pdbx_seq_one_letter_code
_entity_poly.pdbx_strand_id
1 'polypeptide(L)'
;MIVRQVTIHDPYGLHARPAAVLARKAKSFDADISLCVENKKADAKSILDILGLAVGPGMVVNIEASGRDAGMALDEICDLIGNGMCEEKEQLSSQRRFSESHVFRNTVHAAEEFVKSEVFHVHNYLRNSVRVQPDKTMENFAR
;
A
#
# COMPACT_ATOMS: atom_id res chain seq x y z
N MET A 1 16.32 20.34 16.88
CA MET A 1 14.88 20.12 16.65
C MET A 1 14.54 20.62 15.27
N ILE A 2 13.81 19.83 14.48
CA ILE A 2 13.26 20.20 13.18
C ILE A 2 11.76 19.90 13.17
N VAL A 3 10.99 20.63 12.36
CA VAL A 3 9.53 20.54 12.34
C VAL A 3 9.02 20.51 10.90
N ARG A 4 8.03 19.66 10.62
CA ARG A 4 7.31 19.64 9.34
C ARG A 4 5.83 19.42 9.55
N GLN A 5 5.04 20.12 8.75
CA GLN A 5 3.60 20.03 8.77
C GLN A 5 3.10 19.04 7.73
N VAL A 6 2.13 18.19 8.08
CA VAL A 6 1.50 17.22 7.17
C VAL A 6 -0.01 17.19 7.38
N THR A 7 -0.75 16.96 6.29
CA THR A 7 -2.21 16.80 6.34
C THR A 7 -2.58 15.32 6.38
N ILE A 8 -3.53 14.95 7.24
CA ILE A 8 -4.02 13.56 7.30
C ILE A 8 -5.02 13.31 6.18
N HIS A 9 -4.64 12.47 5.22
CA HIS A 9 -5.50 12.09 4.09
C HIS A 9 -6.32 10.82 4.36
N ASP A 10 -6.04 10.11 5.45
CA ASP A 10 -6.79 8.90 5.80
C ASP A 10 -8.27 9.26 6.09
N PRO A 11 -9.26 8.59 5.45
CA PRO A 11 -10.67 8.90 5.60
C PRO A 11 -11.22 8.67 7.01
N TYR A 12 -10.49 7.94 7.85
CA TYR A 12 -10.83 7.70 9.26
C TYR A 12 -9.87 8.38 10.24
N GLY A 13 -8.91 9.16 9.74
CA GLY A 13 -7.91 9.86 10.56
C GLY A 13 -6.83 8.93 11.13
N LEU A 14 -6.16 9.35 12.21
CA LEU A 14 -5.16 8.54 12.93
C LEU A 14 -5.85 7.56 13.91
N HIS A 15 -6.56 6.58 13.36
CA HIS A 15 -7.15 5.49 14.13
C HIS A 15 -6.14 4.36 14.43
N ALA A 16 -6.58 3.30 15.11
CA ALA A 16 -5.73 2.24 15.65
C ALA A 16 -4.71 1.65 14.66
N ARG A 17 -5.12 1.41 13.40
CA ARG A 17 -4.24 0.79 12.39
C ARG A 17 -3.15 1.76 11.91
N PRO A 18 -3.46 2.95 11.36
CA PRO A 18 -2.46 3.97 11.05
C PRO A 18 -1.53 4.32 12.21
N ALA A 19 -2.07 4.44 13.42
CA ALA A 19 -1.28 4.71 14.62
C ALA A 19 -0.27 3.60 14.92
N ALA A 20 -0.64 2.33 14.75
CA ALA A 20 0.27 1.20 14.94
C ALA A 20 1.41 1.17 13.91
N VAL A 21 1.10 1.48 12.65
CA VAL A 21 2.11 1.57 11.57
C VAL A 21 3.09 2.72 11.84
N LEU A 22 2.56 3.89 12.18
CA LEU A 22 3.36 5.07 12.50
C LEU A 22 4.25 4.82 13.72
N ALA A 23 3.70 4.25 14.80
CA ALA A 23 4.47 3.96 16.00
C ALA A 23 5.57 2.94 15.77
N ARG A 24 5.29 1.89 14.99
CA ARG A 24 6.33 0.92 14.59
C ARG A 24 7.43 1.59 13.80
N LYS A 25 7.09 2.50 12.88
CA LYS A 25 8.08 3.21 12.08
C LYS A 25 8.90 4.17 12.94
N ALA A 26 8.26 4.95 13.79
CA ALA A 26 8.92 5.88 14.72
C ALA A 26 9.90 5.16 15.66
N LYS A 27 9.58 3.94 16.11
CA LYS A 27 10.47 3.11 16.94
C LYS A 27 11.74 2.64 16.23
N SER A 28 11.82 2.72 14.90
CA SER A 28 13.04 2.39 14.16
C SER A 28 14.10 3.49 14.20
N PHE A 29 13.78 4.64 14.79
CA PHE A 29 14.67 5.78 14.93
C PHE A 29 15.08 6.02 16.37
N ASP A 30 16.31 6.50 16.57
CA ASP A 30 16.82 6.93 17.86
C ASP A 30 16.26 8.29 18.26
N ALA A 31 15.90 9.13 17.28
CA ALA A 31 15.32 10.45 17.50
C ALA A 31 14.04 10.41 18.34
N ASP A 32 13.87 11.44 19.16
CA ASP A 32 12.60 11.78 19.77
C ASP A 32 11.70 12.40 18.71
N ILE A 33 10.53 11.80 18.49
CA ILE A 33 9.58 12.22 17.46
C ILE A 33 8.25 12.49 18.15
N SER A 34 7.66 13.66 17.91
CA SER A 34 6.38 14.03 18.49
C SER A 34 5.41 14.51 17.43
N LEU A 35 4.14 14.20 17.65
CA LEU A 35 3.01 14.71 16.86
C LEU A 35 2.30 15.80 17.68
N CYS A 36 2.18 16.99 17.11
CA CYS A 36 1.57 18.15 17.74
C CYS A 36 0.35 18.60 16.93
N VAL A 37 -0.80 18.69 17.59
CA VAL A 37 -2.08 19.15 17.01
C VAL A 37 -2.75 20.07 18.01
N GLU A 38 -3.04 21.30 17.60
CA GLU A 38 -3.61 22.33 18.47
C GLU A 38 -2.80 22.48 19.78
N ASN A 39 -3.38 22.10 20.91
CA ASN A 39 -2.77 22.15 22.25
C ASN A 39 -2.33 20.77 22.77
N LYS A 40 -2.38 19.73 21.93
CA LYS A 40 -2.00 18.36 22.31
C LYS A 40 -0.68 17.97 21.67
N LYS A 41 0.09 17.19 22.41
CA LYS A 41 1.36 16.60 21.98
C LYS A 41 1.37 15.12 22.33
N ALA A 42 1.83 14.28 21.42
CA ALA A 42 1.96 12.85 21.59
C ALA A 42 3.34 12.36 21.18
N ASP A 43 3.86 11.36 21.89
CA ASP A 43 5.02 10.60 21.44
C ASP A 43 4.64 9.74 20.23
N ALA A 44 5.33 9.94 19.10
CA ALA A 44 5.10 9.17 17.90
C ALA A 44 5.49 7.69 18.05
N LYS A 45 6.21 7.30 19.10
CA LYS A 45 6.54 5.90 19.43
C LYS A 45 5.46 5.22 20.28
N SER A 46 4.49 5.97 20.84
CA SER A 46 3.40 5.44 21.66
C SER A 46 2.09 5.41 20.86
N ILE A 47 1.59 4.20 20.58
CA ILE A 47 0.29 4.02 19.91
C ILE A 47 -0.83 4.68 20.73
N LEU A 48 -0.77 4.58 22.07
CA LEU A 48 -1.79 5.14 22.96
C LEU A 48 -1.80 6.66 22.90
N ASP A 49 -0.63 7.30 22.90
CA ASP A 49 -0.53 8.76 22.83
C ASP A 49 -1.05 9.28 21.50
N ILE A 50 -0.70 8.61 20.39
CA ILE A 50 -1.19 8.94 19.05
C ILE A 50 -2.72 8.88 19.00
N LEU A 51 -3.32 7.83 19.55
CA LEU A 51 -4.78 7.70 19.60
C LEU A 51 -5.42 8.78 20.47
N GLY A 52 -4.75 9.19 21.55
CA GLY A 52 -5.19 10.28 22.43
C GLY A 52 -5.24 11.66 21.77
N LEU A 53 -4.50 11.87 20.67
CA LEU A 53 -4.59 13.11 19.90
C LEU A 53 -5.97 13.32 19.28
N ALA A 54 -6.67 12.23 18.92
CA ALA A 54 -7.96 12.25 18.23
C ALA A 54 -7.90 13.04 16.90
N VAL A 55 -6.88 12.77 16.08
CA VAL A 55 -6.70 13.46 14.79
C VAL A 55 -7.62 12.85 13.74
N GLY A 56 -8.53 13.67 13.22
CA GLY A 56 -9.48 13.32 12.16
C GLY A 56 -8.97 13.58 10.73
N PRO A 57 -9.76 13.21 9.72
CA PRO A 57 -9.46 13.44 8.31
C PRO A 57 -9.32 14.92 7.99
N GLY A 58 -8.35 15.29 7.15
CA GLY A 58 -8.10 16.66 6.72
C GLY A 58 -7.45 17.55 7.78
N MET A 59 -7.24 17.05 9.00
CA MET A 59 -6.52 17.79 10.02
C MET A 59 -5.03 17.88 9.69
N VAL A 60 -4.42 18.95 10.18
CA VAL A 60 -3.02 19.26 9.99
C VAL A 60 -2.25 18.94 11.26
N VAL A 61 -1.17 18.17 11.12
CA VAL A 61 -0.32 17.72 12.22
C VAL A 61 1.09 18.27 12.02
N ASN A 62 1.65 18.84 13.08
CA ASN A 62 3.06 19.21 13.12
C ASN A 62 3.87 18.03 13.68
N ILE A 63 4.85 17.59 12.91
CA ILE A 63 5.79 16.54 13.33
C ILE A 63 7.06 17.22 13.76
N GLU A 64 7.46 17.01 15.01
CA GLU A 64 8.69 17.51 15.59
C GLU A 64 9.66 16.34 15.76
N ALA A 65 10.91 16.51 15.32
CA ALA A 65 11.95 15.51 15.53
C ALA A 65 13.22 16.14 16.11
N SER A 66 13.84 15.46 17.08
CA SER A 66 15.11 15.84 17.69
C SER A 66 15.98 14.62 17.94
N GLY A 67 17.26 14.71 17.61
CA GLY A 67 18.19 13.59 17.73
C GLY A 67 19.09 13.46 16.51
N ARG A 68 19.87 12.37 16.48
CA ARG A 68 20.90 12.12 15.47
C ARG A 68 20.32 11.90 14.07
N ASP A 69 19.20 11.19 13.99
CA ASP A 69 18.50 10.78 12.78
C ASP A 69 17.19 11.56 12.57
N ALA A 70 17.03 12.71 13.24
CA ALA A 70 15.81 13.51 13.20
C ALA A 70 15.36 13.86 11.77
N GLY A 71 16.30 14.19 10.88
CA GLY A 71 16.04 14.48 9.46
C GLY A 71 15.38 13.31 8.74
N MET A 72 16.02 12.14 8.82
CA MET A 72 15.51 10.90 8.20
C MET A 72 14.17 10.48 8.80
N ALA A 73 14.02 10.58 10.12
CA ALA A 73 12.78 10.28 10.81
C ALA A 73 11.63 11.17 10.31
N LEU A 74 11.87 12.47 10.17
CA LEU A 74 10.88 13.42 9.69
C LEU A 74 10.45 13.11 8.25
N ASP A 75 11.42 12.83 7.37
CA ASP A 75 11.16 12.47 5.98
C ASP A 75 10.28 11.22 5.89
N GLU A 76 10.70 10.12 6.51
CA GLU A 76 9.99 8.86 6.39
C GLU A 76 8.63 8.85 7.09
N ILE A 77 8.47 9.57 8.21
CA ILE A 77 7.18 9.67 8.89
C ILE A 77 6.21 10.55 8.10
N CYS A 78 6.66 11.69 7.56
CA CYS A 78 5.82 12.53 6.72
C CYS A 78 5.40 11.81 5.43
N ASP A 79 6.33 11.08 4.80
CA ASP A 79 6.04 10.28 3.61
C ASP A 79 5.05 9.16 3.92
N LEU A 80 5.18 8.50 5.07
CA LEU A 80 4.26 7.45 5.52
C LEU A 80 2.83 7.98 5.70
N ILE A 81 2.68 9.18 6.26
CA ILE A 81 1.37 9.83 6.41
C ILE A 81 0.82 10.27 5.05
N GLY A 82 1.66 10.86 4.19
CA GLY A 82 1.25 11.41 2.90
C GLY A 82 0.84 10.34 1.88
N ASN A 83 1.53 9.20 1.87
CA ASN A 83 1.27 8.10 0.92
C ASN A 83 0.18 7.12 1.39
N GLY A 84 -0.39 7.33 2.57
CA GLY A 84 -1.40 6.46 3.16
C GLY A 84 -0.78 5.34 4.00
N MET A 85 -1.29 5.19 5.22
CA MET A 85 -0.80 4.24 6.23
C MET A 85 -1.41 2.83 6.09
N CYS A 86 -1.98 2.52 4.91
CA CYS A 86 -2.62 1.25 4.63
C CYS A 86 -1.53 0.20 4.29
N GLU A 87 -1.26 -0.73 5.20
CA GLU A 87 -0.27 -1.78 4.95
C GLU A 87 -0.66 -2.64 3.74
N GLU A 88 0.22 -2.70 2.74
CA GLU A 88 0.73 -3.94 2.11
C GLU A 88 1.81 -3.61 1.06
N LYS A 89 3.07 -3.40 1.47
CA LYS A 89 4.24 -3.67 0.61
C LYS A 89 5.39 -4.16 1.48
N GLU A 90 5.34 -5.46 1.74
CA GLU A 90 6.43 -6.25 2.28
C GLU A 90 7.72 -6.01 1.49
N GLN A 91 8.85 -6.14 2.19
CA GLN A 91 10.23 -5.84 1.80
C GLN A 91 10.80 -6.71 0.65
N LEU A 92 10.01 -6.98 -0.40
CA LEU A 92 10.38 -7.73 -1.61
C LEU A 92 11.38 -6.99 -2.53
N SER A 93 11.70 -5.73 -2.28
CA SER A 93 12.62 -4.94 -3.12
C SER A 93 14.08 -4.94 -2.65
N SER A 94 14.38 -5.37 -1.42
CA SER A 94 15.76 -5.33 -0.89
C SER A 94 16.49 -6.68 -0.97
N GLN A 95 15.78 -7.81 -1.03
CA GLN A 95 16.39 -9.11 -1.29
C GLN A 95 16.68 -9.38 -2.78
N ARG A 96 16.05 -8.66 -3.72
CA ARG A 96 16.31 -8.83 -5.16
C ARG A 96 17.61 -8.18 -5.66
N ARG A 97 18.28 -7.33 -4.87
CA ARG A 97 19.54 -6.68 -5.31
C ARG A 97 20.82 -7.39 -4.87
N PHE A 98 20.75 -8.40 -4.01
CA PHE A 98 21.95 -9.09 -3.52
C PHE A 98 22.14 -10.52 -4.09
N SER A 99 21.13 -11.12 -4.73
CA SER A 99 21.22 -12.47 -5.31
C SER A 99 21.30 -12.53 -6.83
N GLU A 100 21.31 -11.41 -7.55
CA GLU A 100 21.45 -11.38 -9.02
C GLU A 100 22.91 -11.40 -9.50
N SER A 101 23.79 -12.08 -8.77
CA SER A 101 25.13 -12.42 -9.26
C SER A 101 25.17 -13.86 -9.79
N HIS A 102 24.98 -13.97 -11.11
CA HIS A 102 25.70 -14.89 -11.99
C HIS A 102 25.27 -16.35 -12.26
N VAL A 103 24.16 -16.92 -11.76
CA VAL A 103 23.81 -18.32 -12.15
C VAL A 103 22.35 -18.60 -12.52
N PHE A 104 21.36 -17.80 -12.11
CA PHE A 104 19.94 -18.22 -12.20
C PHE A 104 19.13 -17.62 -13.37
N ARG A 105 19.77 -17.13 -14.45
CA ARG A 105 19.03 -16.56 -15.59
C ARG A 105 18.56 -17.58 -16.64
N ASN A 106 19.01 -18.84 -16.59
CA ASN A 106 18.75 -19.79 -17.67
C ASN A 106 17.63 -20.82 -17.45
N THR A 107 16.95 -20.82 -16.29
CA THR A 107 15.92 -21.84 -16.02
C THR A 107 14.51 -21.27 -15.89
N VAL A 108 14.36 -20.07 -15.34
CA VAL A 108 13.04 -19.44 -15.11
C VAL A 108 12.39 -18.90 -16.39
N HIS A 109 13.18 -18.56 -17.41
CA HIS A 109 12.63 -18.09 -18.70
C HIS A 109 11.87 -19.19 -19.46
N ALA A 110 12.25 -20.46 -19.29
CA ALA A 110 11.59 -21.59 -19.93
C ALA A 110 10.25 -21.96 -19.26
N ALA A 111 10.13 -21.74 -17.94
CA ALA A 111 8.90 -22.03 -17.20
C ALA A 111 7.83 -20.94 -17.42
N GLU A 112 8.22 -19.67 -17.54
CA GLU A 112 7.29 -18.55 -17.75
C GLU A 112 6.70 -18.50 -19.17
N GLU A 113 7.40 -19.01 -20.19
CA GLU A 113 6.82 -19.18 -21.53
C GLU A 113 5.81 -20.33 -21.59
N PHE A 114 6.01 -21.40 -20.80
CA PHE A 114 5.12 -22.57 -20.78
C PHE A 114 3.74 -22.21 -20.21
N VAL A 115 3.70 -21.49 -19.08
CA VAL A 115 2.45 -21.05 -18.44
C VAL A 115 1.70 -20.00 -19.28
N LYS A 116 2.42 -19.16 -20.05
CA LYS A 116 1.79 -18.20 -20.97
C LYS A 116 1.14 -18.85 -22.19
N SER A 117 1.61 -20.03 -22.63
CA SER A 117 1.03 -20.72 -23.80
C SER A 117 -0.30 -21.42 -23.50
N GLU A 118 -0.51 -21.88 -22.25
CA GLU A 118 -1.71 -22.61 -21.84
C GLU A 118 -2.91 -21.69 -21.54
N VAL A 119 -2.65 -20.48 -21.04
CA VAL A 119 -3.71 -19.48 -20.78
C VAL A 119 -4.25 -18.86 -22.08
N PHE A 120 -3.47 -18.91 -23.18
CA PHE A 120 -3.91 -18.38 -24.47
C PHE A 120 -4.91 -19.29 -25.21
N HIS A 121 -4.93 -20.60 -24.92
CA HIS A 121 -5.86 -21.54 -25.55
C HIS A 121 -7.27 -21.53 -24.94
N VAL A 122 -7.41 -21.24 -23.65
CA VAL A 122 -8.74 -21.22 -22.99
C VAL A 122 -9.51 -19.94 -23.32
N HIS A 123 -8.82 -18.80 -23.45
CA HIS A 123 -9.48 -17.51 -23.70
C HIS A 123 -10.06 -17.39 -25.12
N ASN A 124 -9.53 -18.15 -26.09
CA ASN A 124 -10.00 -18.13 -27.48
C ASN A 124 -11.15 -19.13 -27.77
N TYR A 125 -11.37 -20.13 -26.91
CA TYR A 125 -12.44 -21.12 -27.10
C TYR A 125 -13.84 -20.61 -26.68
N LEU A 126 -13.89 -19.62 -25.77
CA LEU A 126 -15.15 -19.05 -25.28
C LEU A 126 -15.66 -17.87 -26.12
N ARG A 127 -14.85 -17.31 -27.03
CA ARG A 127 -15.24 -16.14 -27.82
C ARG A 127 -15.79 -16.48 -29.21
N ASN A 128 -15.64 -17.73 -29.69
CA ASN A 128 -15.96 -18.11 -31.07
C ASN A 128 -17.13 -19.10 -31.25
N SER A 129 -17.90 -19.39 -30.20
CA SER A 129 -18.84 -20.52 -30.19
C SER A 129 -20.30 -20.17 -29.87
N VAL A 130 -20.84 -19.03 -30.33
CA VAL A 130 -22.31 -18.85 -30.47
C VAL A 130 -22.64 -17.84 -31.59
N ARG A 131 -22.49 -18.25 -32.86
CA ARG A 131 -23.36 -17.76 -33.95
C ARG A 131 -24.36 -18.87 -34.23
N VAL A 132 -25.56 -18.77 -33.65
CA VAL A 132 -26.70 -19.59 -34.08
C VAL A 132 -27.46 -18.77 -35.12
N GLN A 133 -27.56 -19.33 -36.32
CA GLN A 133 -28.34 -18.76 -37.44
C GLN A 133 -29.85 -18.88 -37.15
N PRO A 134 -30.70 -17.99 -37.68
CA PRO A 134 -32.15 -18.11 -37.54
C PRO A 134 -32.69 -19.18 -38.51
N ASP A 135 -33.32 -20.24 -37.97
CA ASP A 135 -34.12 -21.17 -38.75
C ASP A 135 -35.56 -20.65 -38.90
N LYS A 136 -36.01 -20.58 -40.16
CA LYS A 136 -37.38 -20.33 -40.59
C LYS A 136 -38.02 -21.66 -40.98
N THR A 137 -38.87 -22.26 -40.15
CA THR A 137 -40.05 -23.09 -40.50
C THR A 137 -40.72 -23.52 -39.18
N MET A 138 -42.02 -23.41 -38.89
CA MET A 138 -43.21 -23.60 -39.70
C MET A 138 -44.40 -22.78 -39.17
N GLU A 139 -45.11 -22.15 -40.10
CA GLU A 139 -46.55 -21.95 -40.01
C GLU A 139 -47.25 -23.32 -39.90
N ASN A 140 -48.17 -23.44 -38.94
CA ASN A 140 -49.48 -24.08 -39.03
C ASN A 140 -49.82 -24.69 -37.68
N PHE A 141 -50.76 -24.07 -36.97
CA PHE A 141 -51.96 -24.74 -36.49
C PHE A 141 -52.89 -23.66 -35.93
N ALA A 142 -53.54 -22.94 -36.86
CA ALA A 142 -54.85 -22.37 -36.62
C ALA A 142 -55.88 -23.36 -37.17
N ARG A 143 -56.52 -24.10 -36.28
CA ARG A 143 -57.89 -24.60 -36.40
C ARG A 143 -58.34 -25.14 -35.05
#